data_AF-A0A350CEY6-F1
#
_entry.id   AF-A0A350CEY6-F1
#
_cell.length_a   1.000
_cell.length_b   1.000
_cell.length_c   1.000
_cell.angle_alpha   90.00
_cell.angle_beta   90.00
_cell.angle_gamma   90.00
#
_symmetry.space_group_name_H-M   'P 1'
#
loop_
_entity.id
_entity.type
_entity.pdbx_description
1 polymer ?
#
loop_
_entity_poly.entity_id
_entity_poly.type
_entity_poly.pdbx_seq_one_letter_code
_entity_poly.pdbx_strand_id
1 'polypeptide(L)'
;MRGRIQPLMSADASQSAWYVICRWRQYVAEQRVNVLRICTIALFYLVHLLRYQAGAGTSWLGFLQEGGAGGISFQRHLAITVVVAGWVLWSLTVHVLLLDRVFPQRLPLVSICLDCAFLTAVLVCSSGAASPLVCGYFLIVMMAGLRLNLAWVRAAAGCSLAGYLILLGCSRWPMGMLLADPLPVIPRYHQIVVGLAIVFSGVIVGQIVRHVRQMAESLMMGSLRERQS
;
A
#
# COMPACT_ATOMS: atom_id res chain seq x y z
N MET A 1 7.66 56.80 24.09
CA MET A 1 6.67 55.76 23.74
C MET A 1 7.05 55.16 22.38
N ARG A 2 7.76 54.02 22.36
CA ARG A 2 8.12 53.32 21.11
C ARG A 2 7.02 52.30 20.80
N GLY A 3 6.19 52.61 19.81
CA GLY A 3 5.26 51.66 19.22
C GLY A 3 6.03 50.50 18.64
N ARG A 4 5.91 49.32 19.26
CA ARG A 4 6.47 48.07 18.76
C ARG A 4 5.58 47.64 17.60
N ILE A 5 5.97 47.98 16.38
CA ILE A 5 5.37 47.42 15.16
C ILE A 5 5.66 45.92 15.20
N GLN A 6 4.67 45.11 15.59
CA GLN A 6 4.70 43.68 15.28
C GLN A 6 4.77 43.59 13.75
N PRO A 7 5.81 42.98 13.16
CA PRO A 7 5.80 42.77 11.74
C PRO A 7 4.63 41.84 11.44
N LEU A 8 3.65 42.35 10.68
CA LEU A 8 2.68 41.56 9.95
C LEU A 8 3.46 40.42 9.28
N MET A 9 3.32 39.19 9.78
CA MET A 9 3.69 38.01 9.00
C MET A 9 2.94 38.19 7.67
N SER A 10 3.66 38.52 6.60
CA SER A 10 3.06 38.70 5.29
C SER A 10 2.30 37.43 4.93
N ALA A 11 1.21 37.54 4.17
CA ALA A 11 0.42 36.37 3.76
C ALA A 11 1.31 35.25 3.18
N ASP A 12 2.41 35.62 2.50
CA ASP A 12 3.45 34.72 1.99
C ASP A 12 4.21 33.95 3.06
N ALA A 13 4.53 34.58 4.21
CA ALA A 13 5.17 33.92 5.34
C ALA A 13 4.25 32.88 6.01
N SER A 14 2.94 33.16 6.07
CA SER A 14 1.93 32.22 6.56
C SER A 14 1.74 31.03 5.61
N GLN A 15 1.66 31.29 4.30
CA GLN A 15 1.53 30.25 3.27
C GLN A 15 2.77 29.35 3.21
N SER A 16 3.98 29.92 3.30
CA SER A 16 5.22 29.13 3.32
C SER A 16 5.34 28.28 4.58
N ALA A 17 5.01 28.82 5.76
CA ALA A 17 4.99 28.05 7.01
C ALA A 17 3.99 26.88 6.95
N TRP A 18 2.78 27.12 6.41
CA TRP A 18 1.77 26.08 6.20
C TRP A 18 2.25 24.98 5.24
N TYR A 19 2.89 25.37 4.13
CA TYR A 19 3.48 24.42 3.19
C TYR A 19 4.55 23.55 3.86
N VAL A 20 5.46 24.14 4.65
CA VAL A 20 6.50 23.41 5.39
C VAL A 20 5.89 22.40 6.36
N ILE A 21 4.87 22.78 7.12
CA ILE A 21 4.17 21.88 8.05
C ILE A 21 3.52 20.71 7.30
N CYS A 22 2.83 20.98 6.19
CA CYS A 22 2.24 19.95 5.35
C CYS A 22 3.29 18.97 4.79
N ARG A 23 4.43 19.48 4.34
CA ARG A 23 5.53 18.66 3.81
C ARG A 23 6.18 17.81 4.89
N TRP A 24 6.41 18.36 6.07
CA TRP A 24 6.92 17.61 7.22
C TRP A 24 5.98 16.47 7.62
N ARG A 25 4.67 16.74 7.68
CA ARG A 25 3.67 15.72 7.99
C ARG A 25 3.65 14.60 6.94
N GLN A 26 3.76 14.95 5.66
CA GLN A 26 3.86 13.96 4.57
C GLN A 26 5.11 13.09 4.71
N TYR A 27 6.25 13.68 5.06
CA TYR A 27 7.50 12.96 5.29
C TYR A 27 7.36 11.93 6.43
N VAL A 28 6.82 12.35 7.58
CA VAL A 28 6.59 11.44 8.74
C VAL A 28 5.60 10.33 8.38
N ALA A 29 4.55 10.65 7.63
CA ALA A 29 3.59 9.65 7.17
C ALA A 29 4.23 8.62 6.22
N GLU A 30 5.08 9.07 5.29
CA GLU A 30 5.79 8.17 4.37
C GLU A 30 6.74 7.25 5.12
N GLN A 31 7.45 7.75 6.14
CA GLN A 31 8.32 6.93 6.98
C GLN A 31 7.55 5.80 7.67
N ARG A 32 6.39 6.11 8.28
CA ARG A 32 5.53 5.10 8.92
C ARG A 32 5.01 4.08 7.92
N VAL A 33 4.56 4.53 6.75
CA VAL A 33 4.08 3.63 5.70
C VAL A 33 5.19 2.75 5.17
N ASN A 34 6.41 3.26 5.00
CA ASN A 34 7.53 2.45 4.51
C ASN A 34 7.91 1.35 5.52
N VAL A 35 7.86 1.63 6.82
CA VAL A 35 8.05 0.60 7.86
C VAL A 35 6.97 -0.47 7.77
N LEU A 36 5.69 -0.07 7.69
CA LEU A 36 4.58 -1.00 7.52
C LEU A 36 4.70 -1.83 6.24
N ARG A 37 5.17 -1.22 5.15
CA ARG A 37 5.46 -1.90 3.88
C ARG A 37 6.50 -2.99 4.08
N ILE A 38 7.66 -2.67 4.67
CA ILE A 38 8.73 -3.65 4.94
C ILE A 38 8.21 -4.79 5.82
N CYS A 39 7.50 -4.49 6.91
CA CYS A 39 6.90 -5.52 7.76
C CYS A 39 5.90 -6.39 7.00
N THR A 40 5.07 -5.80 6.15
CA THR A 40 4.07 -6.52 5.35
C THR A 40 4.74 -7.46 4.35
N ILE A 41 5.75 -6.98 3.62
CA ILE A 41 6.54 -7.79 2.69
C ILE A 41 7.21 -8.95 3.42
N ALA A 42 7.85 -8.67 4.56
CA ALA A 42 8.53 -9.69 5.35
C ALA A 42 7.57 -10.78 5.85
N LEU A 43 6.39 -10.40 6.38
CA LEU A 43 5.38 -11.34 6.84
C LEU A 43 4.81 -12.20 5.71
N PHE A 44 4.43 -11.59 4.58
CA PHE A 44 3.90 -12.35 3.45
C PHE A 44 4.95 -13.28 2.83
N TYR A 45 6.19 -12.82 2.72
CA TYR A 45 7.27 -13.66 2.22
C TYR A 45 7.61 -14.79 3.18
N LEU A 46 7.59 -14.55 4.50
CA LEU A 46 7.78 -15.59 5.51
C LEU A 46 6.70 -16.68 5.38
N VAL A 47 5.43 -16.30 5.23
CA VAL A 47 4.34 -17.27 5.00
C VAL A 47 4.56 -18.05 3.70
N HIS A 48 4.99 -17.38 2.63
CA HIS A 48 5.35 -18.05 1.37
C HIS A 48 6.49 -19.06 1.55
N LEU A 49 7.55 -18.68 2.26
CA LEU A 49 8.71 -19.54 2.54
C LEU A 49 8.33 -20.75 3.39
N LEU A 50 7.53 -20.54 4.45
CA LEU A 50 7.01 -21.63 5.29
C LEU A 50 6.17 -22.61 4.46
N ARG A 51 5.33 -22.10 3.55
CA ARG A 51 4.55 -22.95 2.62
C ARG A 51 5.44 -23.72 1.65
N TYR A 52 6.49 -23.09 1.11
CA TYR A 52 7.46 -23.75 0.24
C TYR A 52 8.20 -24.88 0.97
N GLN A 53 8.65 -24.62 2.21
CA GLN A 53 9.33 -25.63 3.04
C GLN A 53 8.41 -26.77 3.47
N ALA A 54 7.16 -26.48 3.86
CA ALA A 54 6.17 -27.49 4.21
C ALA A 54 5.90 -28.45 3.04
N GLY A 55 5.90 -27.95 1.80
CA GLY A 55 5.81 -28.76 0.60
C GLY A 55 7.02 -29.65 0.33
N ALA A 56 8.18 -29.37 0.96
CA ALA A 56 9.44 -30.10 0.79
C ALA A 56 9.66 -31.22 1.83
N GLY A 57 8.67 -31.52 2.68
CA GLY A 57 8.68 -32.72 3.54
C GLY A 57 8.87 -32.49 5.04
N THR A 58 8.79 -31.26 5.55
CA THR A 58 8.78 -31.01 7.01
C THR A 58 7.38 -31.22 7.60
N SER A 59 7.21 -32.35 8.29
CA SER A 59 5.92 -32.84 8.84
C SER A 59 5.26 -31.95 9.89
N TRP A 60 5.98 -31.03 10.53
CA TRP A 60 5.45 -30.19 11.62
C TRP A 60 4.62 -28.98 11.13
N LEU A 61 4.69 -28.62 9.84
CA LEU A 61 3.96 -27.49 9.23
C LEU A 61 2.69 -27.93 8.47
N GLY A 62 2.19 -29.16 8.71
CA GLY A 62 1.05 -29.74 7.99
C GLY A 62 -0.24 -28.91 8.04
N PHE A 63 -0.41 -28.00 9.00
CA PHE A 63 -1.55 -27.08 9.06
C PHE A 63 -1.55 -26.02 7.95
N LEU A 64 -0.40 -25.73 7.34
CA LEU A 64 -0.27 -24.82 6.18
C LEU A 64 -0.43 -25.54 4.84
N GLN A 65 -0.57 -26.87 4.87
CA GLN A 65 -0.77 -27.68 3.68
C GLN A 65 -2.27 -27.67 3.32
N GLU A 66 -2.62 -26.97 2.23
CA GLU A 66 -3.93 -27.15 1.60
C GLU A 66 -3.99 -28.60 1.09
N GLY A 67 -4.84 -29.41 1.72
CA GLY A 67 -4.99 -30.84 1.41
C GLY A 67 -5.26 -31.06 -0.08
N GLY A 68 -4.22 -31.48 -0.81
CA GLY A 68 -4.29 -31.81 -2.24
C GLY A 68 -3.48 -30.93 -3.20
N ALA A 69 -2.93 -29.80 -2.76
CA ALA A 69 -2.06 -28.99 -3.62
C ALA A 69 -0.61 -29.50 -3.54
N GLY A 70 -0.10 -30.04 -4.65
CA GLY A 70 1.33 -30.37 -4.79
C GLY A 70 2.22 -29.19 -4.40
N GLY A 71 3.42 -29.48 -3.89
CA GLY A 71 4.37 -28.46 -3.42
C GLY A 71 4.61 -27.35 -4.45
N ILE A 72 4.88 -26.13 -3.97
CA ILE A 72 5.21 -25.00 -4.84
C ILE A 72 6.45 -25.36 -5.67
N SER A 73 6.34 -25.34 -7.00
CA SER A 73 7.47 -25.60 -7.89
C SER A 73 8.64 -24.63 -7.64
N PHE A 74 9.88 -25.09 -7.81
CA PHE A 74 11.08 -24.25 -7.67
C PHE A 74 11.04 -22.99 -8.54
N GLN A 75 10.55 -23.09 -9.78
CA GLN A 75 10.43 -21.94 -10.70
C GLN A 75 9.49 -20.85 -10.16
N ARG A 76 8.32 -21.23 -9.62
CA ARG A 76 7.39 -20.30 -8.94
C ARG A 76 8.03 -19.64 -7.73
N HIS A 77 8.72 -20.43 -6.90
CA HIS A 77 9.41 -19.90 -5.73
C HIS A 77 10.46 -18.86 -6.14
N LEU A 78 11.32 -19.19 -7.11
CA LEU A 78 12.34 -18.26 -7.63
C LEU A 78 11.72 -16.98 -8.19
N ALA A 79 10.66 -17.08 -9.00
CA ALA A 79 9.98 -15.92 -9.57
C ALA A 79 9.41 -15.00 -8.48
N ILE A 80 8.74 -15.55 -7.48
CA ILE A 80 8.22 -14.78 -6.34
C ILE A 80 9.36 -14.14 -5.55
N THR A 81 10.43 -14.88 -5.28
CA THR A 81 11.62 -14.39 -4.56
C THR A 81 12.29 -13.21 -5.28
N VAL A 82 12.43 -13.26 -6.62
CA VAL A 82 13.00 -12.15 -7.41
C VAL A 82 12.11 -10.91 -7.33
N VAL A 83 10.79 -11.06 -7.47
CA VAL A 83 9.85 -9.94 -7.37
C VAL A 83 9.86 -9.33 -5.96
N VAL A 84 9.87 -10.16 -4.92
CA VAL A 84 9.94 -9.72 -3.53
C VAL A 84 11.27 -9.03 -3.24
N ALA A 85 12.39 -9.55 -3.73
CA ALA A 85 13.70 -8.90 -3.60
C ALA A 85 13.70 -7.51 -4.24
N GLY A 86 13.11 -7.36 -5.43
CA GLY A 86 12.92 -6.05 -6.07
C GLY A 86 12.06 -5.10 -5.23
N TRP A 87 10.98 -5.61 -4.62
CA TRP A 87 10.09 -4.83 -3.76
C TRP A 87 10.79 -4.38 -2.45
N VAL A 88 11.62 -5.24 -1.87
CA VAL A 88 12.46 -4.91 -0.71
C VAL A 88 13.49 -3.85 -1.08
N LEU A 89 14.19 -4.01 -2.21
CA LEU A 89 15.16 -3.02 -2.69
C LEU A 89 14.51 -1.66 -2.87
N TRP A 90 13.33 -1.60 -3.51
CA TRP A 90 12.57 -0.36 -3.63
C TRP A 90 12.22 0.25 -2.26
N SER A 91 11.78 -0.57 -1.31
CA SER A 91 11.44 -0.12 0.05
C SER A 91 12.64 0.41 0.82
N LEU A 92 13.82 -0.19 0.59
CA LEU A 92 15.10 0.27 1.15
C LEU A 92 15.55 1.57 0.48
N THR A 93 15.41 1.70 -0.85
CA THR A 93 15.69 2.96 -1.55
C THR A 93 14.86 4.11 -0.99
N VAL A 94 13.55 3.89 -0.80
CA VAL A 94 12.68 4.89 -0.15
C VAL A 94 13.15 5.17 1.28
N HIS A 95 13.56 4.15 2.04
CA HIS A 95 14.06 4.33 3.40
C HIS A 95 15.31 5.21 3.45
N VAL A 96 16.29 4.94 2.59
CA VAL A 96 17.54 5.71 2.49
C VAL A 96 17.26 7.14 2.05
N LEU A 97 16.41 7.36 1.03
CA LEU A 97 16.01 8.70 0.61
C LEU A 97 15.38 9.51 1.75
N LEU A 98 14.56 8.85 2.59
CA LEU A 98 14.00 9.49 3.78
C LEU A 98 15.08 9.80 4.82
N LEU A 99 16.02 8.89 5.10
CA LEU A 99 17.16 9.14 6.01
C LEU A 99 18.01 10.33 5.55
N ASP A 100 18.23 10.46 4.23
CA ASP A 100 18.95 11.58 3.60
C ASP A 100 18.12 12.87 3.54
N ARG A 101 16.90 12.88 4.10
CA ARG A 101 15.95 14.00 4.10
C ARG A 101 15.55 14.48 2.69
N VAL A 102 15.74 13.64 1.68
CA VAL A 102 15.33 13.91 0.29
C VAL A 102 13.90 13.40 0.10
N PHE A 103 12.93 14.32 0.04
CA PHE A 103 11.53 13.97 -0.15
C PHE A 103 10.97 14.53 -1.47
N PRO A 104 11.03 13.79 -2.58
CA PRO A 104 10.42 14.22 -3.85
C PRO A 104 8.90 14.38 -3.71
N GLN A 105 8.32 15.38 -4.35
CA GLN A 105 6.86 15.62 -4.30
C GLN A 105 6.03 14.45 -4.84
N ARG A 106 6.56 13.71 -5.83
CA ARG A 106 5.86 12.59 -6.49
C ARG A 106 6.14 11.23 -5.83
N LEU A 107 7.01 11.15 -4.83
CA LEU A 107 7.44 9.89 -4.23
C LEU A 107 6.27 9.05 -3.70
N PRO A 108 5.27 9.59 -2.98
CA PRO A 108 4.15 8.79 -2.48
C PRO A 108 3.32 8.14 -3.60
N LEU A 109 3.13 8.84 -4.72
CA LEU A 109 2.40 8.30 -5.87
C LEU A 109 3.16 7.14 -6.51
N VAL A 110 4.46 7.35 -6.77
CA VAL A 110 5.33 6.33 -7.35
C VAL A 110 5.41 5.10 -6.44
N SER A 111 5.55 5.32 -5.14
CA SER A 111 5.47 4.31 -4.08
C SER A 111 4.21 3.44 -4.23
N ILE A 112 3.03 4.06 -4.30
CA ILE A 112 1.74 3.36 -4.41
C ILE A 112 1.66 2.56 -5.72
N CYS A 113 2.04 3.16 -6.85
CA CYS A 113 2.00 2.48 -8.14
C CYS A 113 2.92 1.25 -8.16
N LEU A 114 4.13 1.38 -7.63
CA LEU A 114 5.08 0.27 -7.56
C LEU A 114 4.61 -0.81 -6.57
N ASP A 115 4.05 -0.45 -5.42
CA ASP A 115 3.47 -1.42 -4.49
C ASP A 115 2.35 -2.25 -5.17
N CYS A 116 1.46 -1.60 -5.92
CA CYS A 116 0.43 -2.29 -6.69
C CYS A 116 1.03 -3.17 -7.80
N ALA A 117 2.07 -2.68 -8.50
CA ALA A 117 2.71 -3.44 -9.57
C ALA A 117 3.43 -4.70 -9.03
N PHE A 118 4.22 -4.56 -7.97
CA PHE A 118 4.90 -5.69 -7.33
C PHE A 118 3.90 -6.70 -6.76
N LEU A 119 2.86 -6.24 -6.06
CA LEU A 119 1.82 -7.14 -5.56
C LEU A 119 1.12 -7.89 -6.69
N THR A 120 0.78 -7.20 -7.78
CA THR A 120 0.15 -7.82 -8.96
C THR A 120 1.09 -8.85 -9.58
N ALA A 121 2.38 -8.55 -9.71
CA ALA A 121 3.38 -9.48 -10.22
C ALA A 121 3.52 -10.73 -9.33
N VAL A 122 3.56 -10.57 -8.00
CA VAL A 122 3.56 -11.71 -7.05
C VAL A 122 2.30 -12.55 -7.23
N LEU A 123 1.13 -11.93 -7.40
CA LEU A 123 -0.13 -12.64 -7.59
C LEU A 123 -0.14 -13.43 -8.90
N VAL A 124 0.34 -12.84 -10.00
CA VAL A 124 0.46 -13.53 -11.30
C VAL A 124 1.43 -14.71 -11.23
N CYS A 125 2.51 -14.62 -10.46
CA CYS A 125 3.46 -15.72 -10.25
C CYS A 125 2.97 -16.80 -9.26
N SER A 126 1.87 -16.55 -8.55
CA SER A 126 1.34 -17.46 -7.51
C SER A 126 0.05 -18.18 -7.99
N SER A 127 -0.96 -18.32 -7.12
CA SER A 127 -2.27 -18.89 -7.44
C SER A 127 -3.24 -17.86 -8.05
N GLY A 128 -2.74 -16.72 -8.53
CA GLY A 128 -3.57 -15.67 -9.12
C GLY A 128 -4.54 -15.03 -8.13
N ALA A 129 -5.72 -14.68 -8.63
CA ALA A 129 -6.77 -14.06 -7.83
C ALA A 129 -7.37 -15.00 -6.74
N ALA A 130 -7.07 -16.30 -6.77
CA ALA A 130 -7.53 -17.25 -5.76
C ALA A 130 -6.64 -17.21 -4.52
N SER A 131 -5.47 -16.55 -4.63
CA SER A 131 -4.53 -16.40 -3.53
C SER A 131 -5.09 -15.47 -2.46
N PRO A 132 -4.96 -15.81 -1.16
CA PRO A 132 -5.31 -14.89 -0.07
C PRO A 132 -4.46 -13.61 -0.08
N LEU A 133 -3.36 -13.58 -0.85
CA LEU A 133 -2.54 -12.39 -1.07
C LEU A 133 -3.29 -11.25 -1.77
N VAL A 134 -4.45 -11.51 -2.38
CA VAL A 134 -5.34 -10.45 -2.90
C VAL A 134 -5.72 -9.46 -1.80
N CYS A 135 -5.71 -9.90 -0.53
CA CYS A 135 -5.91 -9.02 0.61
C CYS A 135 -4.88 -7.87 0.71
N GLY A 136 -3.70 -8.05 0.09
CA GLY A 136 -2.66 -7.02 0.00
C GLY A 136 -3.14 -5.73 -0.68
N TYR A 137 -4.10 -5.80 -1.63
CA TYR A 137 -4.64 -4.60 -2.26
C TYR A 137 -5.38 -3.70 -1.27
N PHE A 138 -6.07 -4.29 -0.28
CA PHE A 138 -6.71 -3.53 0.80
C PHE A 138 -5.68 -2.90 1.73
N LEU A 139 -4.60 -3.62 2.04
CA LEU A 139 -3.51 -3.09 2.86
C LEU A 139 -2.86 -1.87 2.19
N ILE A 140 -2.64 -1.90 0.87
CA ILE A 140 -2.12 -0.74 0.13
C ILE A 140 -3.06 0.47 0.27
N VAL A 141 -4.38 0.26 0.13
CA VAL A 141 -5.37 1.33 0.30
C VAL A 141 -5.39 1.88 1.74
N MET A 142 -5.34 1.00 2.74
CA MET A 142 -5.27 1.38 4.15
C MET A 142 -4.00 2.17 4.47
N MET A 143 -2.84 1.72 3.98
CA MET A 143 -1.57 2.42 4.10
C MET A 143 -1.59 3.80 3.41
N ALA A 144 -2.29 3.94 2.27
CA ALA A 144 -2.51 5.24 1.64
C ALA A 144 -3.33 6.19 2.54
N GLY A 145 -4.29 5.65 3.32
CA GLY A 145 -5.06 6.39 4.30
C GLY A 145 -4.20 7.07 5.38
N LEU A 146 -3.11 6.43 5.80
CA LEU A 146 -2.18 6.97 6.80
C LEU A 146 -1.48 8.26 6.35
N ARG A 147 -1.44 8.53 5.04
CA ARG A 147 -0.90 9.78 4.47
C ARG A 147 -1.86 10.96 4.62
N LEU A 148 -3.10 10.71 5.06
CA LEU A 148 -4.16 11.70 5.30
C LEU A 148 -4.36 12.67 4.13
N ASN A 149 -4.15 12.16 2.91
CA ASN A 149 -4.34 12.89 1.67
C ASN A 149 -5.30 12.10 0.77
N LEU A 150 -6.44 12.72 0.48
CA LEU A 150 -7.51 12.10 -0.29
C LEU A 150 -7.09 11.73 -1.72
N ALA A 151 -6.20 12.50 -2.35
CA ALA A 151 -5.73 12.21 -3.70
C ALA A 151 -4.93 10.89 -3.73
N TRP A 152 -4.09 10.65 -2.72
CA TRP A 152 -3.32 9.41 -2.62
C TRP A 152 -4.18 8.20 -2.30
N VAL A 153 -5.23 8.36 -1.48
CA VAL A 153 -6.20 7.27 -1.24
C VAL A 153 -6.94 6.90 -2.52
N ARG A 154 -7.38 7.91 -3.30
CA ARG A 154 -8.05 7.69 -4.60
C ARG A 154 -7.10 7.01 -5.60
N ALA A 155 -5.85 7.46 -5.65
CA ALA A 155 -4.83 6.83 -6.49
C ALA A 155 -4.59 5.37 -6.08
N ALA A 156 -4.43 5.08 -4.79
CA ALA A 156 -4.26 3.72 -4.28
C ALA A 156 -5.46 2.82 -4.59
N ALA A 157 -6.68 3.29 -4.37
CA ALA A 157 -7.88 2.52 -4.70
C ALA A 157 -7.99 2.25 -6.21
N GLY A 158 -7.68 3.27 -7.04
CA GLY A 158 -7.65 3.13 -8.50
C GLY A 158 -6.58 2.16 -8.98
N CYS A 159 -5.35 2.28 -8.48
CA CYS A 159 -4.24 1.38 -8.82
C CYS A 159 -4.49 -0.05 -8.33
N SER A 160 -5.05 -0.23 -7.13
CA SER A 160 -5.42 -1.56 -6.61
C SER A 160 -6.52 -2.20 -7.45
N LEU A 161 -7.55 -1.44 -7.85
CA LEU A 161 -8.60 -1.94 -8.73
C LEU A 161 -8.04 -2.30 -10.11
N ALA A 162 -7.20 -1.42 -10.69
CA ALA A 162 -6.56 -1.67 -11.97
C ALA A 162 -5.66 -2.92 -11.92
N GLY A 163 -4.83 -3.07 -10.88
CA GLY A 163 -4.00 -4.25 -10.67
C GLY A 163 -4.83 -5.52 -10.54
N TYR A 164 -5.95 -5.46 -9.82
CA TYR A 164 -6.87 -6.59 -9.72
C TYR A 164 -7.53 -6.94 -11.06
N LEU A 165 -7.93 -5.96 -11.87
CA LEU A 165 -8.47 -6.20 -13.21
C LEU A 165 -7.42 -6.80 -14.15
N ILE A 166 -6.17 -6.32 -14.08
CA ILE A 166 -5.04 -6.90 -14.81
C ILE A 166 -4.87 -8.37 -14.41
N LEU A 167 -4.91 -8.69 -13.12
CA LEU A 167 -4.82 -10.05 -12.61
C LEU A 167 -5.95 -10.96 -13.15
N LEU A 168 -7.18 -10.45 -13.22
CA LEU A 168 -8.31 -11.16 -13.84
C LEU A 168 -8.17 -11.31 -15.36
N GLY A 169 -7.50 -10.37 -16.02
CA GLY A 169 -7.13 -10.49 -17.43
C GLY A 169 -6.09 -11.59 -17.65
N CYS A 170 -5.04 -11.61 -16.84
CA CYS A 170 -3.98 -12.62 -16.88
C CYS A 170 -4.52 -14.03 -16.62
N SER A 171 -5.52 -14.20 -15.75
CA SER A 171 -6.11 -15.52 -15.47
C SER A 171 -6.95 -16.09 -16.62
N ARG A 172 -7.31 -15.27 -17.61
CA ARG A 172 -8.00 -15.72 -18.83
C ARG A 172 -7.05 -16.17 -19.94
N TRP A 173 -5.74 -15.97 -19.78
CA TRP A 173 -4.77 -16.34 -20.80
C TRP A 173 -4.49 -17.85 -20.74
N PRO A 174 -4.59 -18.60 -21.87
CA PRO A 174 -4.50 -20.07 -21.88
C PRO A 174 -3.13 -20.64 -21.49
N MET A 175 -2.06 -19.85 -21.60
CA MET A 175 -0.78 -20.11 -20.94
C MET A 175 -0.59 -19.02 -19.90
N GLY A 176 -0.28 -19.37 -18.64
CA GLY A 176 -0.04 -18.37 -17.62
C GLY A 176 0.99 -17.34 -18.12
N MET A 177 0.68 -16.05 -17.96
CA MET A 177 1.43 -14.97 -18.63
C MET A 177 2.94 -14.97 -18.28
N LEU A 178 3.29 -15.46 -17.09
CA LEU A 178 4.67 -15.53 -16.59
C LEU A 178 5.19 -16.96 -16.37
N LEU A 179 4.29 -17.94 -16.23
CA LEU A 179 4.64 -19.34 -16.01
C LEU A 179 3.71 -20.23 -16.82
N ALA A 180 4.23 -21.35 -17.33
CA ALA A 180 3.52 -22.26 -18.23
C ALA A 180 2.24 -22.89 -17.63
N ASP A 181 2.03 -22.76 -16.32
CA ASP A 181 0.87 -23.33 -15.64
C ASP A 181 -0.35 -22.38 -15.70
N PRO A 182 -1.55 -22.91 -16.03
CA PRO A 182 -2.76 -22.11 -16.04
C PRO A 182 -3.14 -21.63 -14.64
N LEU A 183 -3.56 -20.37 -14.53
CA LEU A 183 -4.07 -19.78 -13.30
C LEU A 183 -5.49 -20.31 -13.03
N PRO A 184 -5.86 -20.61 -11.77
CA PRO A 184 -7.20 -21.07 -11.45
C PRO A 184 -8.24 -19.99 -11.76
N VAL A 185 -9.27 -20.36 -12.53
CA VAL A 185 -10.38 -19.48 -12.87
C VAL A 185 -11.37 -19.44 -11.70
N ILE A 186 -11.61 -18.24 -11.19
CA ILE A 186 -12.48 -18.02 -10.04
C ILE A 186 -13.91 -17.73 -10.51
N PRO A 187 -14.96 -18.18 -9.77
CA PRO A 187 -16.33 -17.81 -10.07
C PRO A 187 -16.52 -16.29 -10.17
N ARG A 188 -17.28 -15.83 -11.17
CA ARG A 188 -17.52 -14.39 -11.45
C ARG A 188 -18.04 -13.62 -10.24
N TYR A 189 -18.83 -14.26 -9.38
CA TYR A 189 -19.33 -13.68 -8.14
C TYR A 189 -18.19 -13.19 -7.23
N HIS A 190 -17.18 -14.03 -6.98
CA HIS A 190 -16.03 -13.64 -6.14
C HIS A 190 -15.23 -12.50 -6.77
N GLN A 191 -15.11 -12.48 -8.11
CA GLN A 191 -14.44 -11.40 -8.84
C GLN A 191 -15.11 -10.04 -8.58
N ILE A 192 -16.44 -10.02 -8.68
CA ILE A 192 -17.25 -8.82 -8.43
C ILE A 192 -17.16 -8.41 -6.95
N VAL A 193 -17.26 -9.36 -6.02
CA VAL A 193 -17.20 -9.09 -4.58
C VAL A 193 -15.85 -8.45 -4.19
N VAL A 194 -14.73 -9.00 -4.65
CA VAL A 194 -13.40 -8.43 -4.36
C VAL A 194 -13.25 -7.05 -4.99
N GLY A 195 -13.66 -6.87 -6.25
CA GLY A 195 -13.62 -5.57 -6.92
C GLY A 195 -14.43 -4.51 -6.18
N LEU A 196 -15.66 -4.84 -5.77
CA LEU A 196 -16.51 -3.97 -4.95
C LEU A 196 -15.86 -3.67 -3.61
N ALA A 197 -15.31 -4.68 -2.93
CA ALA A 197 -14.64 -4.49 -1.66
C ALA A 197 -13.46 -3.51 -1.77
N ILE A 198 -12.68 -3.54 -2.86
CA ILE A 198 -11.54 -2.61 -3.07
C ILE A 198 -12.08 -1.18 -3.19
N VAL A 199 -13.14 -0.99 -3.97
CA VAL A 199 -13.80 0.31 -4.14
C VAL A 199 -14.34 0.82 -2.80
N PHE A 200 -15.11 -0.01 -2.08
CA PHE A 200 -15.66 0.37 -0.78
C PHE A 200 -14.58 0.66 0.26
N SER A 201 -13.50 -0.12 0.29
CA SER A 201 -12.34 0.15 1.14
C SER A 201 -11.76 1.54 0.86
N GLY A 202 -11.57 1.90 -0.42
CA GLY A 202 -11.12 3.23 -0.81
C GLY A 202 -12.07 4.36 -0.38
N VAL A 203 -13.38 4.13 -0.49
CA VAL A 203 -14.40 5.09 -0.03
C VAL A 203 -14.35 5.24 1.48
N ILE A 204 -14.36 4.15 2.24
CA ILE A 204 -14.36 4.15 3.72
C ILE A 204 -13.11 4.86 4.23
N VAL A 205 -11.92 4.48 3.75
CA VAL A 205 -10.66 5.13 4.12
C VAL A 205 -10.69 6.61 3.72
N GLY A 206 -11.23 6.95 2.55
CA GLY A 206 -11.40 8.33 2.11
C GLY A 206 -12.30 9.15 3.05
N GLN A 207 -13.40 8.58 3.55
CA GLN A 207 -14.27 9.23 4.52
C GLN A 207 -13.60 9.40 5.88
N ILE A 208 -12.84 8.40 6.35
CA ILE A 208 -12.04 8.51 7.58
C ILE A 208 -11.06 9.69 7.46
N VAL A 209 -10.37 9.82 6.33
CA VAL A 209 -9.43 10.94 6.09
C VAL A 209 -10.15 12.30 6.12
N ARG A 210 -11.33 12.41 5.50
CA ARG A 210 -12.13 13.65 5.53
C ARG A 210 -12.60 13.99 6.94
N HIS A 211 -13.09 12.99 7.68
CA HIS A 211 -13.58 13.18 9.04
C HIS A 211 -12.47 13.63 9.98
N VAL A 212 -11.29 12.99 9.91
CA VAL A 212 -10.11 13.40 10.69
C VAL A 212 -9.67 14.83 10.35
N ARG A 213 -9.77 15.23 9.07
CA ARG A 213 -9.46 16.60 8.66
C ARG A 213 -10.45 17.61 9.25
N GLN A 214 -11.75 17.31 9.22
CA GLN A 214 -12.79 18.16 9.79
C GLN A 214 -12.63 18.33 11.30
N MET A 215 -12.30 17.25 12.03
CA MET A 215 -12.01 17.33 13.47
C MET A 215 -10.78 18.20 13.79
N ALA A 216 -9.74 18.13 12.96
CA ALA A 216 -8.58 18.99 13.15
C ALA A 216 -8.92 20.47 12.94
N GLU A 217 -9.74 20.78 11.92
CA GLU A 217 -10.21 22.14 11.63
C GLU A 217 -11.10 22.67 12.76
N SER A 218 -12.00 21.85 13.33
CA SER A 218 -12.88 22.27 14.44
C SER A 218 -12.10 22.53 15.74
N LEU A 219 -11.12 21.69 16.08
CA LEU A 219 -10.26 21.88 17.26
C LEU A 219 -9.42 23.16 17.16
N MET A 220 -8.90 23.47 15.97
CA MET A 220 -8.18 24.72 15.74
C MET A 220 -9.08 25.94 15.99
N MET A 221 -10.31 25.92 15.46
CA MET A 221 -11.28 27.01 15.67
C MET A 221 -11.66 27.18 17.15
N GLY A 222 -11.82 26.08 17.89
CA GLY A 222 -12.06 26.11 19.34
C GLY A 222 -10.92 26.79 20.11
N SER A 223 -9.68 26.38 19.84
CA SER A 223 -8.50 26.94 20.51
C SER A 223 -8.27 28.44 20.22
N LEU A 224 -8.67 28.91 19.05
CA LEU A 224 -8.59 30.34 18.70
C LEU A 224 -9.64 31.15 19.47
N ARG A 225 -10.83 30.59 19.67
CA ARG A 225 -11.92 31.25 20.41
C ARG A 225 -11.56 31.43 21.89
N GLU A 226 -10.97 30.41 22.51
CA GLU A 226 -10.49 30.48 23.91
C GLU A 226 -9.36 31.49 24.11
N ARG A 227 -8.52 31.74 23.09
CA ARG A 227 -7.47 32.77 23.16
C ARG A 227 -8.01 34.20 23.02
N GLN A 228 -9.26 34.36 22.59
CA GLN A 228 -9.90 35.66 22.40
C GLN A 228 -10.81 36.07 23.57
N SER A 229 -11.17 35.12 24.45
CA SER A 229 -11.90 35.35 25.70
C SER A 229 -10.96 35.57 26.87
#